data_AF-A0A536JHS0-F1
#
_entry.id   AF-A0A536JHS0-F1
#
_cell.length_a   1.000
_cell.length_b   1.000
_cell.length_c   1.000
_cell.angle_alpha   90.00
_cell.angle_beta   90.00
_cell.angle_gamma   90.00
#
_symmetry.space_group_name_H-M   'P 1'
#
loop_
_entity.id
_entity.type
_entity.pdbx_description
1 polymer ?
#
loop_
_entity_poly.entity_id
_entity_poly.type
_entity_poly.pdbx_seq_one_letter_code
_entity_poly.pdbx_strand_id
1 'polypeptide(L)'
;MRTMRYLPWIAPLALCVVLIPFVDGAARGLLTGIVVGLAAGAGLAWVTTRVNRHIAATTLASITDELKAESDQRAAMVIRQFEWAVNDVANLREALQRAQDSRATAEANEHRVKRRQRHLERQLYEARMKIGEHSRALGSESPAIDDEPTLLPTGDELVVPLIWRVFEENMLTWLRFESAGIVPSQIRIKNEHDSVIAISAHSLDTLKEGAQVSLVLRAPDHVVATLEGRHQGRFTFEALVDDVWCKVELKAADRVVAKDKRSRVWRPEDDRRPQSLIA
;
A
#
# COMPACT_ATOMS: atom_id res chain seq x y z
N MET A 1 -45.65 30.39 -36.04
CA MET A 1 -46.55 29.71 -37.00
C MET A 1 -47.26 28.51 -36.35
N ARG A 2 -48.29 28.72 -35.50
CA ARG A 2 -49.00 27.60 -34.81
C ARG A 2 -50.53 27.59 -34.98
N THR A 3 -51.10 28.61 -35.63
CA THR A 3 -52.57 28.78 -35.81
C THR A 3 -53.13 28.14 -37.09
N MET A 4 -52.29 27.74 -38.05
CA MET A 4 -52.76 27.23 -39.35
C MET A 4 -53.23 25.76 -39.38
N ARG A 5 -53.04 24.97 -38.31
CA ARG A 5 -53.39 23.53 -38.33
C ARG A 5 -54.85 23.19 -38.03
N TYR A 6 -55.65 24.15 -37.56
CA TYR A 6 -57.06 23.91 -37.22
C TYR A 6 -58.04 24.43 -38.30
N LEU A 7 -57.53 25.11 -39.34
CA LEU A 7 -58.32 25.72 -40.40
C LEU A 7 -59.08 24.75 -41.34
N PRO A 8 -58.56 23.56 -41.71
CA PRO A 8 -59.20 22.78 -42.78
C PRO A 8 -60.46 22.02 -42.34
N TRP A 9 -60.70 21.86 -41.04
CA TRP A 9 -61.87 21.13 -40.50
C TRP A 9 -63.04 22.05 -40.14
N ILE A 10 -62.78 23.33 -39.85
CA ILE A 10 -63.81 24.31 -39.48
C ILE A 10 -64.65 24.70 -40.71
N ALA A 11 -64.02 24.85 -41.88
CA ALA A 11 -64.71 25.18 -43.12
C ALA A 11 -65.78 24.15 -43.56
N PRO A 12 -65.50 22.82 -43.60
CA PRO A 12 -66.53 21.83 -43.94
C PRO A 12 -67.58 21.66 -42.83
N LEU A 13 -67.21 21.79 -41.55
CA LEU A 13 -68.17 21.76 -40.45
C LEU A 13 -69.16 22.94 -40.51
N ALA A 14 -68.66 24.15 -40.77
CA ALA A 14 -69.50 25.34 -40.95
C ALA A 14 -70.41 25.21 -42.17
N LEU A 15 -69.89 24.70 -43.29
CA LEU A 15 -70.67 24.45 -44.51
C LEU A 15 -71.79 23.43 -44.26
N CYS A 16 -71.51 22.33 -43.55
CA CYS A 16 -72.51 21.33 -43.22
C CYS A 16 -73.58 21.87 -42.28
N VAL A 17 -73.22 22.68 -41.27
CA VAL A 17 -74.18 23.31 -40.34
C VAL A 17 -75.11 24.30 -41.05
N VAL A 18 -74.60 25.07 -42.02
CA VAL A 18 -75.39 26.04 -42.81
C VAL A 18 -76.37 25.34 -43.77
N LEU A 19 -76.08 24.12 -44.21
CA LEU A 19 -76.94 23.35 -45.13
C LEU A 19 -78.08 22.58 -44.42
N ILE A 20 -78.03 22.40 -43.10
CA ILE A 20 -79.06 21.70 -42.31
C ILE A 20 -80.50 22.24 -42.50
N PRO A 21 -80.76 23.58 -42.48
CA PRO A 21 -82.11 24.10 -42.63
C PRO A 21 -82.70 23.88 -44.04
N PHE A 22 -81.87 23.70 -45.08
CA PHE A 22 -82.29 23.64 -46.49
C PHE A 22 -82.70 22.26 -47.00
N VAL A 23 -82.55 21.20 -46.20
CA VAL A 23 -82.83 19.81 -46.60
C VAL A 23 -84.03 19.31 -45.84
N ASP A 24 -85.03 18.65 -46.43
CA ASP A 24 -86.18 18.05 -45.69
C ASP A 24 -86.09 16.51 -45.63
N GLY A 25 -86.72 15.89 -44.62
CA GLY A 25 -86.86 14.44 -44.50
C GLY A 25 -85.63 13.69 -43.98
N ALA A 26 -85.48 12.41 -44.37
CA ALA A 26 -84.43 11.50 -43.88
C ALA A 26 -82.99 11.98 -44.14
N ALA A 27 -82.79 12.85 -45.14
CA ALA A 27 -81.50 13.46 -45.46
C ALA A 27 -81.01 14.45 -44.38
N ARG A 28 -81.91 15.07 -43.58
CA ARG A 28 -81.51 15.87 -42.41
C ARG A 28 -80.78 15.04 -41.38
N GLY A 29 -81.26 13.81 -41.11
CA GLY A 29 -80.67 12.90 -40.14
C GLY A 29 -79.26 12.45 -40.51
N LEU A 30 -79.00 12.25 -41.81
CA LEU A 30 -77.67 11.91 -42.32
C LEU A 30 -76.70 13.08 -42.17
N LEU A 31 -77.12 14.30 -42.51
CA LEU A 31 -76.28 15.50 -42.38
C LEU A 31 -75.96 15.83 -40.92
N THR A 32 -76.93 15.74 -40.01
CA THR A 32 -76.68 15.94 -38.57
C THR A 32 -75.72 14.89 -38.02
N GLY A 33 -75.85 13.63 -38.44
CA GLY A 33 -74.91 12.56 -38.08
C GLY A 33 -73.48 12.84 -38.54
N ILE A 34 -73.28 13.31 -39.77
CA ILE A 34 -71.95 13.66 -40.31
C ILE A 34 -71.33 14.83 -39.53
N VAL A 35 -72.11 15.87 -39.21
CA VAL A 35 -71.62 17.03 -38.44
C VAL A 35 -71.20 16.59 -37.03
N VAL A 36 -72.02 15.79 -36.36
CA VAL A 36 -71.71 15.29 -35.00
C VAL A 36 -70.49 14.38 -35.04
N GLY A 37 -70.38 13.50 -36.04
CA GLY A 37 -69.21 12.62 -36.21
C GLY A 37 -67.91 13.40 -36.47
N LEU A 38 -67.95 14.42 -37.32
CA LEU A 38 -66.81 15.30 -37.58
C LEU A 38 -66.42 16.14 -36.35
N ALA A 39 -67.41 16.67 -35.63
CA ALA A 39 -67.17 17.42 -34.40
C ALA A 39 -66.56 16.53 -33.30
N ALA A 40 -67.05 15.30 -33.14
CA ALA A 40 -66.49 14.33 -32.21
C ALA A 40 -65.07 13.93 -32.61
N GLY A 41 -64.81 13.68 -33.90
CA GLY A 41 -63.47 13.39 -34.42
C GLY A 41 -62.48 14.53 -34.20
N ALA A 42 -62.89 15.78 -34.45
CA ALA A 42 -62.08 16.97 -34.20
C ALA A 42 -61.80 17.19 -32.71
N GLY A 43 -62.81 16.95 -31.85
CA GLY A 43 -62.67 17.01 -30.40
C GLY A 43 -61.66 15.97 -29.88
N LEU A 44 -61.78 14.72 -30.33
CA LEU A 44 -60.84 13.64 -30.00
C LEU A 44 -59.42 13.96 -30.50
N ALA A 45 -59.27 14.45 -31.74
CA ALA A 45 -57.97 14.86 -32.28
C ALA A 45 -57.34 16.02 -31.48
N TRP A 46 -58.15 16.97 -31.02
CA TRP A 46 -57.67 18.08 -30.19
C TRP A 46 -57.23 17.62 -28.80
N VAL A 47 -58.03 16.79 -28.13
CA VAL A 47 -57.71 16.23 -26.80
C VAL A 47 -56.44 15.38 -26.89
N THR A 48 -56.36 14.46 -27.85
CA THR A 48 -55.17 13.61 -28.04
C THR A 48 -53.92 14.43 -28.33
N THR A 49 -54.01 15.47 -29.17
CA THR A 49 -52.87 16.36 -29.45
C THR A 49 -52.44 17.14 -28.19
N ARG A 50 -53.39 17.60 -27.38
CA ARG A 50 -53.10 18.35 -26.16
C ARG A 50 -52.45 17.45 -25.10
N VAL A 51 -53.00 16.26 -24.89
CA VAL A 51 -52.45 15.26 -23.97
C VAL A 51 -51.05 14.84 -24.41
N ASN A 52 -50.85 14.53 -25.69
CA ASN A 52 -49.55 14.14 -26.21
C ASN A 52 -48.50 15.25 -26.10
N ARG A 53 -48.89 16.52 -26.26
CA ARG A 53 -47.99 17.66 -25.99
C ARG A 53 -47.63 17.81 -24.52
N HIS A 54 -48.57 17.58 -23.61
CA HIS A 54 -48.26 17.62 -22.18
C HIS A 54 -47.32 16.49 -21.80
N ILE A 55 -47.56 15.27 -22.28
CA ILE A 55 -46.67 14.11 -22.05
C ILE A 55 -45.28 14.36 -22.66
N ALA A 56 -45.21 14.90 -23.88
CA ALA A 56 -43.95 15.26 -24.52
C ALA A 56 -43.21 16.36 -23.76
N ALA A 57 -43.91 17.36 -23.24
CA ALA A 57 -43.30 18.43 -22.44
C ALA A 57 -42.77 17.90 -21.09
N THR A 58 -43.51 17.03 -20.41
CA THR A 58 -43.08 16.45 -19.13
C THR A 58 -41.93 15.48 -19.29
N THR A 59 -41.91 14.67 -20.35
CA THR A 59 -40.80 13.76 -20.65
C THR A 59 -39.55 14.50 -21.08
N LEU A 60 -39.67 15.57 -21.87
CA LEU A 60 -38.53 16.43 -22.19
C LEU A 60 -37.99 17.12 -20.93
N ALA A 61 -38.86 17.64 -20.06
CA ALA A 61 -38.45 18.25 -18.80
C ALA A 61 -37.71 17.24 -17.89
N SER A 62 -38.22 16.02 -17.75
CA SER A 62 -37.57 15.00 -16.94
C SER A 62 -36.21 14.58 -17.52
N ILE A 63 -36.10 14.43 -18.85
CA ILE A 63 -34.83 14.11 -19.51
C ILE A 63 -33.82 15.26 -19.33
N THR A 64 -34.26 16.51 -19.43
CA THR A 64 -33.36 17.65 -19.22
C THR A 64 -32.88 17.76 -17.78
N ASP A 65 -33.73 17.47 -16.80
CA ASP A 65 -33.36 17.47 -15.39
C ASP A 65 -32.40 16.31 -15.08
N GLU A 66 -32.62 15.13 -15.67
CA GLU A 66 -31.71 13.99 -15.55
C GLU A 66 -30.33 14.27 -16.16
N LEU A 67 -30.27 14.83 -17.38
CA LEU A 67 -29.01 15.23 -18.01
C LEU A 67 -28.27 16.29 -17.18
N LYS A 68 -29.01 17.24 -16.59
CA LYS A 68 -28.44 18.27 -15.73
C LYS A 68 -27.87 17.65 -14.46
N ALA A 69 -28.62 16.78 -13.79
CA ALA A 69 -28.16 16.07 -12.60
C ALA A 69 -26.92 15.21 -12.89
N GLU A 70 -26.87 14.52 -14.03
CA GLU A 70 -25.69 13.78 -14.46
C GLU A 70 -24.49 14.72 -14.71
N SER A 71 -24.72 15.87 -15.35
CA SER A 71 -23.66 16.86 -15.58
C SER A 71 -23.11 17.44 -14.27
N ASP A 72 -23.98 17.72 -13.30
CA ASP A 72 -23.61 18.20 -11.97
C ASP A 72 -22.85 17.11 -11.19
N GLN A 73 -23.25 15.84 -11.31
CA GLN A 73 -22.55 14.71 -10.72
C GLN A 73 -21.15 14.52 -11.31
N ARG A 74 -21.01 14.62 -12.64
CA ARG A 74 -19.72 14.56 -13.31
C ARG A 74 -18.82 15.73 -12.88
N ALA A 75 -19.36 16.94 -12.78
CA ALA A 75 -18.62 18.11 -12.30
C ALA A 75 -18.14 17.93 -10.85
N ALA A 76 -19.02 17.45 -9.95
CA ALA A 76 -18.66 17.16 -8.56
C ALA A 76 -17.57 16.07 -8.44
N MET A 77 -17.65 15.03 -9.27
CA MET A 77 -16.62 13.99 -9.32
C MET A 77 -15.27 14.56 -9.74
N VAL A 78 -15.24 15.40 -10.78
CA VAL A 78 -14.01 16.03 -11.28
C VAL A 78 -13.41 16.97 -10.24
N ILE A 79 -14.23 17.77 -9.55
CA ILE A 79 -13.75 18.63 -8.45
C ILE A 79 -13.07 17.79 -7.36
N ARG A 80 -13.68 16.65 -6.98
CA ARG A 80 -13.10 15.74 -5.99
C ARG A 80 -11.81 15.09 -6.50
N GLN A 81 -11.71 14.75 -7.79
CA GLN A 81 -10.46 14.25 -8.38
C GLN A 81 -9.36 15.30 -8.34
N PHE A 82 -9.67 16.57 -8.64
CA PHE A 82 -8.71 17.67 -8.52
C PHE A 82 -8.27 17.89 -7.07
N GLU A 83 -9.18 17.81 -6.11
CA GLU A 83 -8.85 17.92 -4.69
C GLU A 83 -7.86 16.82 -4.26
N TRP A 84 -8.11 15.56 -4.65
CA TRP A 84 -7.18 14.46 -4.40
C TRP A 84 -5.83 14.65 -5.08
N ALA A 85 -5.81 15.09 -6.35
CA ALA A 85 -4.58 15.33 -7.08
C ALA A 85 -3.74 16.46 -6.44
N VAL A 86 -4.37 17.55 -6.01
CA VAL A 86 -3.69 18.65 -5.32
C VAL A 86 -3.11 18.17 -3.99
N ASN A 87 -3.88 17.40 -3.22
CA ASN A 87 -3.40 16.83 -1.97
C ASN A 87 -2.23 15.87 -2.19
N ASP A 88 -2.28 15.06 -3.25
CA ASP A 88 -1.20 14.13 -3.61
C ASP A 88 0.09 14.88 -4.00
N VAL A 89 -0.02 15.94 -4.81
CA VAL A 89 1.13 16.80 -5.16
C VAL A 89 1.72 17.48 -3.91
N ALA A 90 0.88 17.94 -2.99
CA ALA A 90 1.36 18.52 -1.73
C ALA A 90 2.10 17.47 -0.88
N ASN A 91 1.56 16.26 -0.76
CA ASN A 91 2.18 15.16 -0.04
C ASN A 91 3.51 14.72 -0.67
N LEU A 92 3.57 14.61 -2.00
CA LEU A 92 4.80 14.29 -2.73
C LEU A 92 5.86 15.38 -2.55
N ARG A 93 5.47 16.65 -2.56
CA ARG A 93 6.40 17.77 -2.31
C ARG A 93 6.94 17.71 -0.88
N GLU A 94 6.10 17.41 0.10
CA GLU A 94 6.53 17.27 1.49
C GLU A 94 7.45 16.05 1.68
N ALA A 95 7.13 14.93 1.04
CA ALA A 95 7.98 13.73 1.05
C ALA A 95 9.34 13.99 0.39
N LEU A 96 9.36 14.72 -0.73
CA LEU A 96 10.60 15.14 -1.39
C LEU A 96 11.42 16.06 -0.47
N GLN A 97 10.79 17.05 0.17
CA GLN A 97 11.46 17.93 1.11
C GLN A 97 12.07 17.15 2.28
N ARG A 98 11.31 16.22 2.88
CA ARG A 98 11.81 15.34 3.96
C ARG A 98 12.99 14.49 3.50
N ALA A 99 12.96 13.96 2.27
CA ALA A 99 14.06 13.22 1.70
C ALA A 99 15.31 14.10 1.49
N GLN A 100 15.14 15.32 0.99
CA GLN A 100 16.23 16.29 0.83
C GLN A 100 16.85 16.69 2.17
N ASP A 101 16.04 16.95 3.19
CA ASP A 101 16.52 17.27 4.54
C ASP A 101 17.27 16.09 5.17
N SER A 102 16.78 14.86 4.98
CA SER A 102 17.48 13.64 5.43
C SER A 102 18.83 13.46 4.74
N ARG A 103 18.92 13.80 3.44
CA ARG A 103 20.17 13.74 2.69
C ARG A 103 21.16 14.81 3.18
N ALA A 104 20.71 16.05 3.38
CA ALA A 104 21.56 17.12 3.88
C ALA A 104 22.13 16.79 5.27
N THR A 105 21.32 16.19 6.15
CA THR A 105 21.78 15.73 7.47
C THR A 105 22.75 14.56 7.38
N ALA A 106 22.53 13.61 6.46
CA ALA A 106 23.47 12.51 6.21
C ALA A 106 24.83 13.02 5.67
N GLU A 107 24.83 13.93 4.70
CA GLU A 107 26.05 14.54 4.16
C GLU A 107 26.82 15.32 5.24
N ALA A 108 26.11 16.08 6.10
CA ALA A 108 26.72 16.76 7.24
C ALA A 108 27.34 15.78 8.25
N ASN A 109 26.67 14.66 8.51
CA ASN A 109 27.18 13.61 9.39
C ASN A 109 28.40 12.90 8.78
N GLU A 110 28.41 12.63 7.49
CA GLU A 110 29.57 12.06 6.78
C GLU A 110 30.80 12.96 6.93
N HIS A 111 30.63 14.27 6.76
CA HIS A 111 31.74 15.21 6.97
C HIS A 111 32.24 15.22 8.42
N ARG A 112 31.34 15.10 9.40
CA ARG A 112 31.72 14.99 10.83
C ARG A 112 32.48 13.70 11.11
N VAL A 113 32.03 12.57 10.57
CA VAL A 113 32.68 11.27 10.71
C VAL A 113 34.06 11.29 10.06
N LYS A 114 34.20 11.80 8.83
CA LYS A 114 35.50 11.94 8.15
C LYS A 114 36.48 12.82 8.94
N ARG A 115 36.00 13.90 9.59
CA ARG A 115 36.85 14.72 10.46
C ARG A 115 37.32 13.96 11.69
N ARG A 116 36.43 13.19 12.34
CA ARG A 116 36.79 12.34 13.49
C ARG A 116 37.79 11.26 13.09
N GLN A 117 37.58 10.61 11.94
CA GLN A 117 38.49 9.60 11.40
C GLN A 117 39.90 10.18 11.22
N ARG A 118 40.05 11.32 10.53
CA ARG A 118 41.36 11.98 10.35
C ARG A 118 42.02 12.37 11.67
N HIS A 119 41.22 12.72 12.69
CA HIS A 119 41.75 13.03 14.02
C HIS A 119 42.29 11.77 14.71
N LEU A 120 41.54 10.66 14.65
CA LEU A 120 41.97 9.36 15.19
C LEU A 120 43.22 8.82 14.47
N GLU A 121 43.29 8.95 13.15
CA GLU A 121 44.47 8.57 12.36
C GLU A 121 45.74 9.32 12.82
N ARG A 122 45.62 10.63 13.11
CA ARG A 122 46.72 11.42 13.67
C ARG A 122 47.11 10.94 15.07
N GLN A 123 46.14 10.68 15.93
CA GLN A 123 46.40 10.17 17.28
C GLN A 123 47.09 8.81 17.25
N LEU A 124 46.68 7.91 16.36
CA LEU A 124 47.34 6.60 16.18
C LEU A 124 48.77 6.75 15.65
N TYR A 125 48.99 7.66 14.71
CA TYR A 125 50.35 7.94 14.22
C TYR A 125 51.25 8.52 15.32
N GLU A 126 50.76 9.47 16.10
CA GLU A 126 51.49 10.05 17.24
C GLU A 126 51.76 8.99 18.33
N ALA A 127 50.78 8.15 18.67
CA ALA A 127 50.97 7.07 19.63
C ALA A 127 52.02 6.05 19.13
N ARG A 128 51.97 5.68 17.85
CA ARG A 128 52.96 4.79 17.23
C ARG A 128 54.36 5.40 17.24
N MET A 129 54.49 6.69 16.96
CA MET A 129 55.77 7.41 17.06
C MET A 129 56.29 7.41 18.50
N LYS A 130 55.44 7.72 19.50
CA LYS A 130 55.82 7.70 20.93
C LYS A 130 56.24 6.31 21.39
N ILE A 131 55.57 5.24 20.97
CA ILE A 131 55.98 3.85 21.25
C ILE A 131 57.33 3.54 20.58
N GLY A 132 57.54 3.97 19.34
CA GLY A 132 58.82 3.86 18.63
C GLY A 132 59.96 4.63 19.33
N GLU A 133 59.67 5.80 19.86
CA GLU A 133 60.62 6.60 20.64
C GLU A 133 60.91 5.98 22.00
N HIS A 134 59.90 5.45 22.70
CA HIS A 134 60.07 4.77 23.98
C HIS A 134 60.85 3.45 23.83
N SER A 135 60.60 2.68 22.77
CA SER A 135 61.39 1.48 22.45
C SER A 135 62.83 1.81 22.07
N ARG A 136 63.08 2.91 21.33
CA ARG A 136 64.46 3.42 21.11
C ARG A 136 65.13 3.92 22.38
N ALA A 137 64.41 4.63 23.24
CA ALA A 137 64.94 5.22 24.47
C ALA A 137 65.21 4.18 25.56
N LEU A 138 64.47 3.06 25.56
CA LEU A 138 64.72 1.91 26.41
C LEU A 138 65.88 1.03 25.94
N GLY A 139 66.50 1.35 24.79
CA GLY A 139 67.75 0.73 24.34
C GLY A 139 67.71 -0.79 24.40
N SER A 140 66.88 -1.44 23.59
CA SER A 140 66.97 -2.89 23.43
C SER A 140 67.24 -3.25 21.98
N GLU A 141 68.43 -3.79 21.75
CA GLU A 141 68.59 -5.15 21.22
C GLU A 141 67.22 -5.86 21.16
N SER A 142 66.63 -5.90 19.97
CA SER A 142 65.48 -6.76 19.76
C SER A 142 66.06 -8.16 19.57
N PRO A 143 65.78 -9.13 20.46
CA PRO A 143 65.78 -10.51 19.99
C PRO A 143 64.71 -10.57 18.89
N ALA A 144 65.04 -11.29 17.82
CA ALA A 144 64.08 -11.69 16.82
C ALA A 144 62.93 -12.40 17.56
N ILE A 145 61.77 -11.76 17.60
CA ILE A 145 60.53 -12.49 17.89
C ILE A 145 60.24 -13.19 16.57
N ASP A 146 60.56 -14.48 16.53
CA ASP A 146 59.98 -15.41 15.59
C ASP A 146 58.45 -15.20 15.63
N ASP A 147 57.90 -14.67 14.54
CA ASP A 147 56.47 -14.80 14.24
C ASP A 147 56.21 -16.27 13.85
N GLU A 148 56.38 -17.17 14.80
CA GLU A 148 55.56 -18.38 14.85
C GLU A 148 54.23 -17.90 15.42
N PRO A 149 53.10 -18.00 14.70
CA PRO A 149 51.81 -17.66 15.28
C PRO A 149 51.56 -18.65 16.41
N THR A 150 51.82 -18.22 17.64
CA THR A 150 51.46 -18.92 18.85
C THR A 150 49.98 -19.24 18.74
N LEU A 151 49.68 -20.49 18.39
CA LEU A 151 48.35 -21.06 18.43
C LEU A 151 47.86 -20.84 19.86
N LEU A 152 47.04 -19.81 20.03
CA LEU A 152 46.21 -19.66 21.21
C LEU A 152 45.47 -21.00 21.36
N PRO A 153 45.45 -21.59 22.56
CA PRO A 153 44.82 -22.87 22.76
C PRO A 153 43.37 -22.78 22.27
N THR A 154 42.99 -23.75 21.45
CA THR A 154 41.62 -24.04 21.03
C THR A 154 40.77 -24.27 22.28
N GLY A 155 40.37 -23.17 22.92
CA GLY A 155 39.62 -23.14 24.17
C GLY A 155 38.21 -22.71 23.86
N ASP A 156 37.29 -23.68 23.95
CA ASP A 156 35.85 -23.58 23.84
C ASP A 156 35.33 -22.88 22.57
N GLU A 157 34.78 -23.70 21.66
CA GLU A 157 33.97 -23.23 20.53
C GLU A 157 32.89 -22.28 21.09
N LEU A 158 33.12 -20.96 20.96
CA LEU A 158 32.24 -19.94 21.55
C LEU A 158 30.86 -20.07 20.92
N VAL A 159 29.90 -20.63 21.67
CA VAL A 159 28.53 -20.77 21.21
C VAL A 159 27.74 -19.55 21.66
N VAL A 160 27.17 -18.82 20.70
CA VAL A 160 26.41 -17.60 20.98
C VAL A 160 24.94 -17.96 21.22
N PRO A 161 24.40 -17.78 22.45
CA PRO A 161 22.99 -18.06 22.72
C PRO A 161 22.12 -16.94 22.14
N LEU A 162 21.28 -17.27 21.16
CA LEU A 162 20.35 -16.34 20.55
C LEU A 162 18.90 -16.80 20.73
N ILE A 163 18.05 -15.86 21.11
CA ILE A 163 16.61 -16.06 21.18
C ILE A 163 16.00 -15.62 19.85
N TRP A 164 15.30 -16.51 19.15
CA TRP A 164 14.66 -16.16 17.88
C TRP A 164 13.14 -15.98 18.00
N ARG A 165 12.61 -15.06 17.20
CA ARG A 165 11.17 -14.78 17.02
C ARG A 165 10.85 -14.58 15.55
N VAL A 166 9.72 -15.14 15.11
CA VAL A 166 9.15 -14.87 13.79
C VAL A 166 8.19 -13.69 13.92
N PHE A 167 8.26 -12.76 12.98
CA PHE A 167 7.26 -11.71 12.82
C PHE A 167 6.90 -11.54 11.34
N GLU A 168 5.66 -11.15 11.08
CA GLU A 168 5.17 -10.87 9.73
C GLU A 168 5.00 -9.37 9.56
N GLU A 169 5.65 -8.81 8.55
CA GLU A 169 5.53 -7.40 8.19
C GLU A 169 5.41 -7.28 6.67
N ASN A 170 4.40 -6.56 6.18
CA ASN A 170 4.15 -6.37 4.75
C ASN A 170 4.03 -7.68 3.94
N MET A 171 3.32 -8.69 4.46
CA MET A 171 3.18 -10.03 3.84
C MET A 171 4.51 -10.80 3.67
N LEU A 172 5.58 -10.36 4.36
CA LEU A 172 6.87 -11.03 4.37
C LEU A 172 7.19 -11.55 5.77
N THR A 173 7.79 -12.74 5.82
CA THR A 173 8.23 -13.36 7.07
C THR A 173 9.66 -12.92 7.41
N TRP A 174 9.83 -12.46 8.63
CA TRP A 174 11.10 -11.97 9.16
C TRP A 174 11.47 -12.73 10.43
N LEU A 175 12.77 -12.96 10.60
CA LEU A 175 13.35 -13.50 11.83
C LEU A 175 14.03 -12.38 12.59
N ARG A 176 13.63 -12.21 13.85
CA ARG A 176 14.32 -11.38 14.83
C ARG A 176 15.12 -12.27 15.76
N PHE A 177 16.40 -11.97 15.94
CA PHE A 177 17.29 -12.60 16.89
C PHE A 177 17.63 -11.61 17.99
N GLU A 178 17.35 -11.97 19.23
CA GLU A 178 17.69 -11.22 20.43
C GLU A 178 18.86 -11.90 21.12
N SER A 179 19.93 -11.14 21.33
CA SER A 179 21.13 -11.67 21.97
C SER A 179 21.04 -11.64 23.49
N ALA A 180 21.53 -12.68 24.14
CA ALA A 180 21.59 -12.79 25.60
C ALA A 180 23.05 -12.70 26.07
N GLY A 181 23.53 -11.48 26.33
CA GLY A 181 24.85 -11.23 26.94
C GLY A 181 26.02 -11.10 25.97
N ILE A 182 26.05 -11.86 24.87
CA ILE A 182 27.02 -11.67 23.77
C ILE A 182 26.39 -10.77 22.71
N VAL A 183 27.13 -9.80 22.18
CA VAL A 183 26.63 -8.81 21.23
C VAL A 183 27.15 -9.10 19.82
N PRO A 184 26.42 -9.88 19.00
CA PRO A 184 26.81 -10.12 17.62
C PRO A 184 26.54 -8.89 16.75
N SER A 185 27.45 -8.65 15.81
CA SER A 185 27.33 -7.56 14.83
C SER A 185 26.48 -7.96 13.61
N GLN A 186 26.50 -9.25 13.24
CA GLN A 186 25.73 -9.84 12.15
C GLN A 186 25.39 -11.31 12.44
N ILE A 187 24.37 -11.82 11.76
CA ILE A 187 24.04 -13.24 11.70
C ILE A 187 23.94 -13.68 10.24
N ARG A 188 24.46 -14.87 9.93
CA ARG A 188 24.28 -15.51 8.64
C ARG A 188 23.68 -16.90 8.78
N ILE A 189 22.94 -17.30 7.75
CA ILE A 189 22.34 -18.63 7.63
C ILE A 189 23.02 -19.36 6.47
N LYS A 190 23.53 -20.56 6.74
CA LYS A 190 24.15 -21.45 5.76
C LYS A 190 23.25 -22.66 5.50
N ASN A 191 23.26 -23.12 4.25
CA ASN A 191 22.60 -24.36 3.84
C ASN A 191 23.45 -25.59 4.19
N GLU A 192 22.91 -26.79 3.99
CA GLU A 192 23.61 -28.09 4.05
C GLU A 192 24.88 -28.13 3.20
N HIS A 193 24.94 -27.33 2.13
CA HIS A 193 26.06 -27.22 1.19
C HIS A 193 27.06 -26.11 1.56
N ASP A 194 27.00 -25.60 2.79
CA ASP A 194 27.84 -24.50 3.29
C ASP A 194 27.64 -23.14 2.58
N SER A 195 26.68 -23.05 1.67
CA SER A 195 26.34 -21.82 0.95
C SER A 195 25.54 -20.86 1.83
N VAL A 196 25.91 -19.58 1.85
CA VAL A 196 25.19 -18.53 2.58
C VAL A 196 23.87 -18.22 1.87
N ILE A 197 22.75 -18.40 2.57
CA ILE A 197 21.39 -18.15 2.05
C ILE A 197 20.91 -16.75 2.40
N ALA A 198 21.28 -16.26 3.60
CA ALA A 198 20.81 -14.98 4.10
C ALA A 198 21.81 -14.41 5.13
N ILE A 199 22.02 -13.09 5.09
CA ILE A 199 22.88 -12.34 6.03
C ILE A 199 22.06 -11.17 6.57
N SER A 200 22.10 -10.96 7.89
CA SER A 200 21.36 -9.87 8.53
C SER A 200 22.02 -8.54 8.19
N ALA A 201 21.24 -7.46 8.26
CA ALA A 201 21.85 -6.14 8.32
C ALA A 201 22.80 -6.08 9.53
N HIS A 202 23.85 -5.25 9.44
CA HIS A 202 24.67 -4.92 10.60
C HIS A 202 23.76 -4.35 11.70
N SER A 203 23.98 -4.79 12.95
CA SER A 203 23.35 -4.13 14.08
C SER A 203 23.77 -2.65 14.12
N LEU A 204 22.83 -1.76 13.82
CA LEU A 204 23.03 -0.31 13.88
C LEU A 204 22.61 0.28 15.24
N ASP A 205 21.95 -0.51 16.10
CA ASP A 205 21.50 -0.04 17.40
C ASP A 205 22.49 -0.44 18.50
N THR A 206 23.44 0.47 18.73
CA THR A 206 24.23 0.51 19.95
C THR A 206 23.32 0.80 21.14
N LEU A 207 23.28 -0.15 22.08
CA LEU A 207 23.10 0.05 23.52
C LEU A 207 21.92 0.96 23.94
N LYS A 208 20.72 0.38 24.04
CA LYS A 208 19.76 0.82 25.07
C LYS A 208 19.89 -0.10 26.26
N GLU A 209 20.51 0.41 27.33
CA GLU A 209 20.49 -0.11 28.71
C GLU A 209 20.10 -1.61 28.85
N GLY A 210 21.10 -2.47 28.65
CA GLY A 210 20.97 -3.92 28.67
C GLY A 210 21.78 -4.50 27.51
N ALA A 211 22.65 -5.47 27.77
CA ALA A 211 23.51 -6.11 26.77
C ALA A 211 22.70 -7.04 25.83
N GLN A 212 21.72 -6.46 25.13
CA GLN A 212 20.84 -7.16 24.18
C GLN A 212 20.83 -6.39 22.87
N VAL A 213 21.27 -7.07 21.81
CA VAL A 213 21.15 -6.56 20.45
C VAL A 213 20.07 -7.35 19.73
N SER A 214 19.19 -6.64 19.01
CA SER A 214 18.19 -7.25 18.15
C SER A 214 18.60 -7.14 16.68
N LEU A 215 18.86 -8.30 16.07
CA LEU A 215 19.17 -8.43 14.65
C LEU A 215 17.93 -8.91 13.89
N VAL A 216 17.69 -8.35 12.71
CA VAL A 216 16.54 -8.69 11.86
C VAL A 216 17.05 -9.21 10.52
N LEU A 217 16.46 -10.32 10.07
CA LEU A 217 16.79 -11.01 8.84
C LEU A 217 15.51 -11.40 8.10
N ARG A 218 15.48 -11.20 6.78
CA ARG A 218 14.48 -11.82 5.93
C ARG A 218 14.84 -13.30 5.76
N ALA A 219 14.02 -14.18 6.30
CA ALA A 219 14.26 -15.61 6.19
C ALA A 219 13.38 -16.22 5.09
N PRO A 220 13.92 -17.09 4.24
CA PRO A 220 13.11 -17.89 3.34
C PRO A 220 12.14 -18.81 4.11
N ASP A 221 10.94 -19.04 3.56
CA ASP A 221 9.86 -19.81 4.22
C ASP A 221 10.30 -21.21 4.66
N HIS A 222 11.21 -21.85 3.91
CA HIS A 222 11.76 -23.16 4.24
C HIS A 222 12.65 -23.14 5.50
N VAL A 223 13.33 -22.03 5.79
CA VAL A 223 14.13 -21.85 7.01
C VAL A 223 13.21 -21.69 8.20
N VAL A 224 12.14 -20.89 8.05
CA VAL A 224 11.14 -20.67 9.10
C VAL A 224 10.41 -21.96 9.46
N ALA A 225 9.93 -22.71 8.45
CA ALA A 225 9.27 -24.00 8.66
C ALA A 225 10.18 -25.02 9.38
N THR A 226 11.50 -24.97 9.12
CA THR A 226 12.47 -25.87 9.75
C THR A 226 12.73 -25.48 11.21
N LEU A 227 12.79 -24.19 11.51
CA LEU A 227 12.92 -23.65 12.87
C LEU A 227 11.66 -23.93 13.72
N GLU A 228 10.47 -23.77 13.14
CA GLU A 228 9.19 -24.08 13.79
C GLU A 228 8.97 -25.59 13.97
N GLY A 229 9.37 -26.39 12.97
CA GLY A 229 9.25 -27.84 12.99
C GLY A 229 10.27 -28.56 13.88
N ARG A 230 11.18 -27.86 14.56
CA ARG A 230 12.30 -28.43 15.36
C ARG A 230 13.21 -29.40 14.60
N HIS A 231 13.32 -29.26 13.27
CA HIS A 231 14.25 -30.07 12.48
C HIS A 231 15.62 -29.36 12.42
N GLN A 232 16.35 -29.33 13.53
CA GLN A 232 17.56 -28.52 13.71
C GLN A 232 18.79 -28.93 12.86
N GLY A 233 18.66 -29.83 11.88
CA GLY A 233 19.80 -30.38 11.14
C GLY A 233 20.10 -29.77 9.77
N ARG A 234 19.19 -28.96 9.21
CA ARG A 234 19.28 -28.57 7.79
C ARG A 234 20.01 -27.24 7.52
N PHE A 235 20.08 -26.37 8.52
CA PHE A 235 20.65 -25.03 8.39
C PHE A 235 21.60 -24.74 9.54
N THR A 236 22.75 -24.17 9.23
CA THR A 236 23.73 -23.75 10.24
C THR A 236 23.62 -22.24 10.44
N PHE A 237 23.53 -21.83 11.70
CA PHE A 237 23.43 -20.43 12.09
C PHE A 237 24.76 -20.00 12.70
N GLU A 238 25.32 -18.92 12.17
CA GLU A 238 26.57 -18.34 12.65
C GLU A 238 26.38 -16.86 12.93
N ALA A 239 27.00 -16.38 13.99
CA ALA A 239 26.98 -14.98 14.40
C ALA A 239 28.39 -14.41 14.38
N LEU A 240 28.52 -13.18 13.90
CA LEU A 240 29.79 -12.47 13.83
C LEU A 240 30.04 -11.73 15.14
N VAL A 241 31.04 -12.19 15.90
CA VAL A 241 31.48 -11.60 17.17
C VAL A 241 32.97 -11.31 17.05
N ASP A 242 33.39 -10.06 17.27
CA ASP A 242 34.80 -9.64 17.21
C ASP A 242 35.57 -10.18 15.99
N ASP A 243 34.97 -10.03 14.80
CA ASP A 243 35.47 -10.49 13.49
C ASP A 243 35.59 -12.01 13.27
N VAL A 244 35.08 -12.84 14.21
CA VAL A 244 35.03 -14.30 14.10
C VAL A 244 33.58 -14.78 13.95
N TRP A 245 33.34 -15.72 13.02
CA TRP A 245 32.05 -16.39 12.88
C TRP A 245 31.95 -17.54 13.88
N CYS A 246 31.07 -17.36 14.86
CA CYS A 246 30.84 -18.30 15.95
C CYS A 246 29.53 -19.06 15.74
N LYS A 247 29.48 -20.34 16.14
CA LYS A 247 28.25 -21.13 16.08
C LYS A 247 27.19 -20.54 17.02
N VAL A 248 25.93 -20.63 16.61
CA VAL A 248 24.80 -20.11 17.38
C VAL A 248 24.00 -21.24 18.00
N GLU A 249 23.69 -21.12 19.28
CA GLU A 249 22.65 -21.93 19.92
C GLU A 249 21.33 -21.15 19.88
N LEU A 250 20.35 -21.71 19.18
CA LEU A 250 19.05 -21.08 18.98
C LEU A 250 18.04 -21.57 20.01
N LYS A 251 17.51 -20.62 20.80
CA LYS A 251 16.37 -20.85 21.68
C LYS A 251 15.15 -20.14 21.11
N ALA A 252 14.04 -20.86 20.93
CA ALA A 252 12.78 -20.23 20.56
C ALA A 252 12.33 -19.32 21.71
N ALA A 253 11.93 -18.08 21.42
CA ALA A 253 11.30 -17.26 22.44
C ALA A 253 9.97 -17.88 22.85
N ASP A 254 9.63 -17.81 24.15
CA ASP A 254 8.29 -18.15 24.58
C ASP A 254 7.27 -17.32 23.80
N ARG A 255 6.27 -18.01 23.25
CA ARG A 255 5.23 -17.45 22.40
C ARG A 255 4.36 -16.54 23.26
N VAL A 256 4.77 -15.29 23.43
CA VAL A 256 3.90 -14.26 23.99
C VAL A 256 2.85 -14.01 22.92
N VAL A 257 1.71 -14.68 23.04
CA VAL A 257 0.49 -14.30 22.34
C VAL A 257 0.30 -12.83 22.65
N ALA A 258 0.53 -11.98 21.65
CA ALA A 258 0.35 -10.55 21.77
C ALA A 258 -1.13 -10.29 22.08
N LYS A 259 -1.46 -10.28 23.36
CA LYS A 259 -2.74 -9.78 23.87
C LYS A 259 -2.69 -8.28 23.65
N ASP A 260 -3.29 -7.85 22.55
CA ASP A 260 -3.64 -6.44 22.37
C ASP A 260 -4.52 -6.00 23.57
N LYS A 261 -4.48 -4.71 23.92
CA LYS A 261 -5.15 -4.12 25.11
C LYS A 261 -6.68 -4.30 25.16
N ARG A 262 -7.26 -5.03 24.20
CA ARG A 262 -8.68 -5.38 24.06
C ARG A 262 -8.97 -6.88 24.06
N SER A 263 -8.02 -7.72 24.47
CA SER A 263 -8.24 -9.16 24.71
C SER A 263 -9.02 -9.90 23.60
N ARG A 264 -8.65 -9.69 22.33
CA ARG A 264 -9.11 -10.56 21.24
C ARG A 264 -7.94 -11.36 20.71
N VAL A 265 -8.11 -12.68 20.72
CA VAL A 265 -7.17 -13.63 20.11
C VAL A 265 -7.39 -13.54 18.61
N TRP A 266 -6.38 -13.12 17.85
CA TRP A 266 -6.43 -13.13 16.40
C TRP A 266 -6.33 -14.58 15.91
N ARG A 267 -7.42 -15.10 15.36
CA ARG A 267 -7.43 -16.32 14.54
C ARG A 267 -7.38 -15.85 13.08
N PRO A 268 -6.38 -16.23 12.27
CA PRO A 268 -6.50 -16.06 10.83
C PRO A 268 -7.68 -16.89 10.36
N GLU A 269 -8.63 -16.21 9.72
CA GLU A 269 -9.79 -16.81 9.08
C GLU A 269 -9.28 -17.47 7.79
N ASP A 270 -9.39 -18.80 7.71
CA ASP A 270 -9.07 -19.58 6.51
C ASP A 270 -9.99 -19.13 5.37
N ASP A 271 -9.55 -18.15 4.56
CA ASP A 271 -10.25 -17.70 3.37
C ASP A 271 -10.03 -18.70 2.22
N ARG A 272 -10.40 -19.96 2.44
CA ARG A 272 -10.64 -20.94 1.38
C ARG A 272 -12.09 -20.83 0.96
N ARG A 273 -12.43 -19.80 0.18
CA ARG A 273 -13.68 -19.84 -0.58
C ARG A 273 -13.52 -20.86 -1.72
N PRO A 274 -14.39 -21.87 -1.83
CA PRO A 274 -14.41 -22.74 -2.99
C PRO A 274 -14.86 -21.94 -4.22
N GLN A 275 -13.98 -21.87 -5.22
CA GLN A 275 -14.40 -21.54 -6.59
C GLN A 275 -15.31 -22.67 -7.07
N SER A 276 -16.61 -22.41 -7.14
CA SER A 276 -17.55 -23.30 -7.82
C SER A 276 -18.61 -22.51 -8.57
N LEU A 277 -18.56 -22.70 -9.89
CA LEU A 277 -19.64 -22.77 -10.87
C LEU A 277 -20.45 -21.48 -11.13
N ILE A 278 -20.06 -20.79 -12.20
CA ILE A 278 -21.01 -20.13 -13.11
C ILE A 278 -21.25 -21.12 -14.26
N ALA A 279 -22.46 -21.65 -14.32
CA ALA A 279 -23.12 -22.19 -15.51
C ALA A 279 -24.54 -21.64 -15.51
#